data_AF-A0A151J7K6-F1
#
_entry.id   AF-A0A151J7K6-F1
#
_cell.length_a   1.000
_cell.length_b   1.000
_cell.length_c   1.000
_cell.angle_alpha   90.00
_cell.angle_beta   90.00
_cell.angle_gamma   90.00
#
_symmetry.space_group_name_H-M   'P 1'
#
loop_
_entity.id
_entity.type
_entity.pdbx_description
1 polymer ?
#
loop_
_entity_poly.entity_id
_entity_poly.type
_entity_poly.pdbx_seq_one_letter_code
_entity_poly.pdbx_strand_id
1 'polypeptide(L)' 'MYLIQWKGTDAVDMVSASEANIKCPQIVIRFYEDRITWKRAKNKTVVDEFS' A
#
# COMPACT_ATOMS: atom_id res chain seq x y z
N MET A 1 7.18 -7.31 -1.64
CA MET A 1 8.28 -7.16 -0.67
C MET A 1 8.04 -5.86 0.10
N TYR A 2 8.52 -5.77 1.34
CA TYR A 2 8.40 -4.58 2.19
C TYR A 2 9.77 -4.10 2.61
N LEU A 3 9.87 -2.79 2.87
CA LEU A 3 11.03 -2.19 3.49
C LEU A 3 10.67 -1.93 4.97
N ILE A 4 11.34 -2.60 5.91
CA ILE A 4 11.02 -2.53 7.33
C ILE A 4 12.18 -1.88 8.08
N GLN A 5 11.88 -0.81 8.83
CA GLN A 5 12.80 -0.24 9.82
C GLN A 5 12.56 -0.92 11.17
N TRP A 6 13.63 -1.42 11.79
CA TRP A 6 13.52 -2.11 13.07
C TRP A 6 13.52 -1.13 14.25
N LYS A 7 12.72 -1.42 15.28
CA LYS A 7 12.61 -0.53 16.44
C LYS A 7 13.94 -0.44 17.19
N GLY A 8 14.36 0.79 17.51
CA GLY A 8 15.59 1.05 18.28
C GLY A 8 16.87 1.02 17.44
N THR A 9 16.77 0.95 16.12
CA THR A 9 17.88 1.06 15.19
C THR A 9 17.44 1.80 13.93
N ASP A 10 18.39 2.38 13.21
CA ASP A 10 18.17 2.96 11.88
C ASP A 10 18.39 1.93 10.76
N ALA A 11 18.60 0.66 11.12
CA ALA A 11 18.69 -0.44 10.17
C ALA A 11 17.35 -0.68 9.48
N VAL A 12 17.42 -0.79 8.16
CA VAL A 12 16.28 -1.01 7.28
C VAL A 12 16.57 -2.19 6.39
N ASP A 13 15.70 -3.20 6.44
CA ASP A 13 15.85 -4.44 5.69
C ASP A 13 14.69 -4.67 4.71
N MET A 14 14.99 -5.42 3.66
CA MET A 14 14.00 -5.85 2.68
C MET A 14 13.42 -7.20 3.11
N VAL A 15 12.13 -7.22 3.42
CA VAL A 15 11.43 -8.40 3.93
C VAL A 15 10.45 -8.92 2.87
N SER A 16 10.35 -10.23 2.75
CA SER A 16 9.36 -10.85 1.86
C SER A 16 7.94 -10.57 2.36
N ALA A 17 6.98 -10.42 1.45
CA ALA A 17 5.60 -10.16 1.86
C ALA A 17 5.01 -11.34 2.66
N SER A 18 5.35 -12.57 2.26
CA SER A 18 4.90 -13.79 2.95
C SER A 18 5.33 -13.80 4.42
N GLU A 19 6.59 -13.47 4.70
CA GLU A 19 7.10 -13.44 6.07
C GLU A 19 6.47 -12.33 6.92
N ALA A 20 6.34 -11.12 6.38
CA ALA A 20 5.74 -10.00 7.10
C ALA A 20 4.26 -10.26 7.43
N ASN A 21 3.52 -10.87 6.51
CA ASN A 21 2.11 -11.23 6.72
C ASN A 21 1.93 -12.21 7.89
N ILE A 22 2.90 -13.11 8.13
CA ILE A 22 2.85 -14.09 9.22
C ILE A 22 3.36 -13.48 10.53
N LYS A 23 4.52 -12.81 10.51
CA LYS A 23 5.19 -12.33 11.73
C LYS A 23 4.57 -11.07 12.32
N CYS A 24 4.13 -10.13 11.48
CA CYS A 24 3.64 -8.82 11.92
C CYS A 24 2.41 -8.34 11.12
N PRO A 25 1.31 -9.13 11.08
CA PRO A 25 0.14 -8.84 10.24
C PRO A 25 -0.46 -7.47 10.49
N GLN A 26 -0.52 -7.02 11.75
CA GLN A 26 -1.11 -5.72 12.10
C GLN A 26 -0.34 -4.53 11.52
N ILE A 27 0.98 -4.63 11.38
CA ILE A 27 1.80 -3.57 10.76
C ILE A 27 1.49 -3.51 9.26
N VAL A 28 1.40 -4.67 8.62
CA VAL A 28 1.08 -4.78 7.19
C VAL A 28 -0.31 -4.22 6.89
N ILE A 29 -1.31 -4.56 7.72
CA ILE A 29 -2.68 -4.07 7.56
C ILE A 29 -2.71 -2.54 7.64
N ARG A 30 -2.16 -1.96 8.72
CA ARG A 30 -2.10 -0.50 8.89
C ARG A 30 -1.40 0.20 7.74
N PHE A 31 -0.29 -0.37 7.27
CA PHE A 31 0.44 0.15 6.11
C PHE A 31 -0.44 0.28 4.87
N TYR A 32 -1.34 -0.68 4.63
CA TYR A 32 -2.28 -0.62 3.52
C TYR A 32 -3.47 0.31 3.79
N GLU A 33 -4.01 0.31 5.02
CA GLU A 33 -5.09 1.22 5.43
C GLU A 33 -4.69 2.69 5.24
N ASP A 34 -3.48 3.06 5.66
CA ASP A 34 -2.97 4.43 5.55
C ASP A 34 -2.74 4.87 4.09
N ARG A 35 -2.55 3.91 3.18
CA ARG A 35 -2.21 4.16 1.76
C ARG A 35 -3.36 3.86 0.81
N ILE A 36 -4.52 3.45 1.33
CA ILE A 36 -5.67 3.11 0.49
C ILE A 36 -6.17 4.38 -0.19
N THR A 37 -6.22 4.36 -1.52
CA THR A 37 -6.75 5.48 -2.32
C THR A 37 -7.92 4.99 -3.14
N TRP A 38 -9.09 5.56 -2.89
CA TRP A 38 -10.30 5.25 -3.65
C TRP A 38 -10.24 5.98 -4.99
N LYS A 39 -9.75 5.30 -6.03
CA LYS A 39 -9.88 5.81 -7.40
C LYS A 39 -11.36 5.75 -7.78
N ARG A 40 -12.03 6.90 -7.79
CA ARG A 40 -13.35 7.00 -8.42
C ARG A 40 -13.16 6.68 -9.91
N ALA A 41 -13.84 5.67 -10.41
CA ALA A 41 -13.86 5.40 -11.84
C ALA A 41 -14.26 6.71 -12.54
N LYS A 42 -13.38 7.21 -13.42
CA LYS A 42 -13.77 8.27 -14.34
C LYS A 42 -14.78 7.60 -15.28
N ASN A 43 -16.06 7.76 -15.00
CA ASN A 43 -17.07 7.49 -15.99
C ASN A 43 -16.71 8.39 -17.17
N LYS A 44 -16.22 7.81 -18.27
CA LYS A 44 -16.14 8.52 -19.54
C LYS A 44 -17.58 8.83 -19.92
N THR A 45 -18.10 9.96 -19.45
CA THR A 45 -19.23 10.59 -20.11
C THR A 45 -18.72 10.90 -21.51
N VAL A 46 -19.32 10.23 -22.48
CA VAL A 46 -19.17 10.47 -23.91
C VAL A 46 -19.80 11.85 -24.17
N VAL A 47 -19.10 12.92 -23.78
CA VAL A 47 -19.54 14.32 -24.02
C VAL A 47 -18.45 15.17 -24.68
N ASP A 48 -17.25 14.63 -24.91
CA ASP A 48 -16.15 15.38 -25.55
C ASP A 48 -15.93 15.04 -27.04
N GLU A 49 -16.83 14.29 -27.69
CA GLU A 49 -16.69 13.96 -29.12
C GLU A 49 -17.65 14.70 -30.06
N PHE A 50 -18.66 15.42 -29.57
CA PHE A 50 -19.50 16.32 -30.38
C PHE A 50 -20.18 17.42 -29.53
N SER A 51 -19.49 18.52 -29.20
CA SER A 51 -20.03 19.90 -29.21
C SER A 51 -18.97 20.92 -28.81
#